data_AF-A0A7X8F2M1-F1
#
_entry.id   AF-A0A7X8F2M1-F1
#
_cell.length_a   1.000
_cell.length_b   1.000
_cell.length_c   1.000
_cell.angle_alpha   90.00
_cell.angle_beta   90.00
_cell.angle_gamma   90.00
#
_symmetry.space_group_name_H-M   'P 1'
#
loop_
_entity.id
_entity.type
_entity.pdbx_description
1 polymer ?
#
loop_
_entity_poly.entity_id
_entity_poly.type
_entity_poly.pdbx_seq_one_letter_code
_entity_poly.pdbx_strand_id
1 'polypeptide(L)'
;MQKNYKRRGDYIQLVDERNTALEELPLVGLSISKQFIPSVANIIGTDLSKCKVVYENQFACSFMQVSRDGKIPVAMLKNDKVIMSPAYPIF
;
A
#
# COMPACT_ATOMS: atom_id res chain seq x y z
N MET A 1 27.72 15.06 22.67
CA MET A 1 27.30 15.14 21.26
C MET A 1 25.78 15.23 21.21
N GLN A 2 25.19 16.41 21.00
CA GLN A 2 23.74 16.50 20.78
C GLN A 2 23.42 15.87 19.43
N LYS A 3 22.50 14.91 19.41
CA LYS A 3 22.09 14.24 18.18
C LYS A 3 20.89 15.01 17.61
N ASN A 4 21.03 15.53 16.39
CA ASN A 4 19.98 16.25 15.65
C ASN A 4 18.92 15.28 15.12
N TYR A 5 18.19 14.62 16.01
CA TYR A 5 17.09 13.72 15.65
C TYR A 5 15.89 14.52 15.14
N LYS A 6 15.28 14.06 14.05
CA LYS A 6 14.04 14.63 13.49
C LYS A 6 12.85 13.71 13.76
N ARG A 7 11.65 14.28 13.88
CA ARG A 7 10.42 13.50 14.05
C ARG A 7 10.09 12.77 12.75
N ARG A 8 9.85 11.46 12.82
CA ARG A 8 9.51 10.64 11.63
C ARG A 8 8.17 11.05 10.99
N GLY A 9 7.20 11.48 11.79
CA GLY A 9 5.88 11.90 11.31
C GLY A 9 5.90 13.12 10.38
N ASP A 10 7.00 13.87 10.37
CA ASP A 10 7.19 14.99 9.43
C ASP A 10 7.58 14.49 8.03
N TYR A 11 7.98 13.22 7.91
CA TYR A 11 8.48 12.60 6.68
C TYR A 11 7.71 11.34 6.25
N ILE A 12 6.88 10.77 7.13
CA ILE A 12 6.09 9.57 6.88
C ILE A 12 4.66 9.89 7.28
N GLN A 13 3.77 9.98 6.29
CA GLN A 13 2.38 10.36 6.46
C GLN A 13 1.49 9.34 5.77
N LEU A 14 0.31 9.09 6.32
CA LEU A 14 -0.64 8.19 5.67
C LEU A 14 -1.17 8.83 4.38
N VAL A 15 -1.18 8.06 3.31
CA VAL A 15 -1.81 8.42 2.04
C VAL A 15 -3.16 7.72 1.97
N ASP A 16 -4.19 8.51 1.67
CA ASP A 16 -5.56 8.03 1.51
C ASP A 16 -6.25 8.58 0.25
N GLU A 17 -5.52 8.60 -0.86
CA GLU A 17 -6.04 8.98 -2.17
C GLU A 17 -6.82 7.81 -2.79
N ARG A 18 -8.03 8.07 -3.28
CA ARG A 18 -8.96 7.06 -3.80
C ARG A 18 -9.06 7.13 -5.32
N ASN A 19 -9.28 5.98 -5.97
CA ASN A 19 -9.46 5.89 -7.42
C ASN A 19 -10.86 6.37 -7.86
N THR A 20 -11.30 7.55 -7.43
CA THR A 20 -12.65 8.09 -7.73
C THR A 20 -12.86 8.37 -9.21
N ALA A 21 -11.78 8.59 -9.96
CA ALA A 21 -11.80 8.73 -11.42
C ALA A 21 -11.95 7.39 -12.15
N LEU A 22 -11.96 6.26 -11.43
CA LEU A 22 -12.06 4.91 -11.98
C LEU A 22 -11.01 4.65 -13.07
N GLU A 23 -9.77 5.07 -12.82
CA GLU A 23 -8.66 4.77 -13.71
C GLU A 23 -8.44 3.25 -13.80
N GLU A 24 -8.16 2.75 -15.02
CA GLU A 24 -7.84 1.35 -15.28
C GLU A 24 -6.42 1.02 -14.79
N LEU A 25 -6.27 0.87 -13.47
CA LEU A 25 -5.00 0.58 -12.82
C LEU A 25 -4.92 -0.87 -12.33
N PRO A 26 -3.72 -1.47 -12.30
CA PRO A 26 -3.54 -2.82 -11.77
C PRO A 26 -3.93 -2.90 -10.29
N LEU A 27 -4.80 -3.86 -9.94
CA LEU A 27 -5.11 -4.18 -8.56
C LEU A 27 -4.02 -5.08 -7.97
N VAL A 28 -3.38 -4.62 -6.90
CA VAL A 28 -2.25 -5.32 -6.27
C VAL A 28 -2.46 -5.54 -4.77
N GLY A 29 -1.77 -6.54 -4.25
CA GLY A 29 -1.59 -6.82 -2.83
C GLY A 29 -0.11 -6.81 -2.45
N LEU A 30 0.18 -7.30 -1.23
CA LEU A 30 1.54 -7.50 -0.75
C LEU A 30 1.82 -8.97 -0.46
N SER A 31 3.01 -9.43 -0.83
CA SER A 31 3.52 -10.76 -0.46
C SER A 31 4.28 -10.74 0.86
N ILE A 32 4.37 -11.90 1.53
CA ILE A 32 5.22 -12.10 2.71
C ILE A 32 6.70 -11.76 2.45
N SER A 33 7.13 -11.87 1.19
CA SER A 33 8.48 -11.55 0.73
C SER A 33 8.70 -10.05 0.49
N LYS A 34 7.78 -9.18 0.95
CA LYS A 34 7.87 -7.71 0.87
C LYS A 34 7.88 -7.19 -0.56
N GLN A 35 6.97 -7.70 -1.40
CA GLN A 35 6.81 -7.28 -2.78
C GLN A 35 5.34 -6.98 -3.09
N PHE A 36 5.11 -6.00 -3.96
CA PHE A 36 3.81 -5.84 -4.60
C PHE A 36 3.57 -7.00 -5.56
N ILE A 37 2.39 -7.60 -5.48
CA ILE A 37 1.99 -8.73 -6.33
C ILE A 37 0.60 -8.47 -6.91
N PRO A 38 0.28 -9.02 -8.10
CA PRO A 38 -1.08 -9.00 -8.61
C PRO A 38 -2.06 -9.54 -7.57
N SER A 39 -3.18 -8.85 -7.40
CA SER A 39 -4.23 -9.29 -6.49
C SER A 39 -4.93 -10.52 -7.05
N VAL A 40 -5.21 -11.49 -6.18
CA VAL A 40 -6.07 -12.65 -6.47
C VAL A 40 -7.52 -12.41 -6.05
N ALA A 41 -7.84 -11.20 -5.59
CA ALA A 41 -9.19 -10.85 -5.18
C ALA A 41 -10.16 -10.88 -6.36
N ASN A 42 -11.36 -11.41 -6.13
CA ASN A 42 -12.43 -11.35 -7.12
C ASN A 42 -12.92 -9.90 -7.25
N ILE A 43 -12.75 -9.32 -8.45
CA ILE A 43 -13.16 -7.94 -8.74
C ILE A 43 -14.58 -7.83 -9.31
N ILE A 44 -15.24 -8.95 -9.62
CA ILE A 44 -16.61 -8.94 -10.17
C ILE A 44 -17.56 -8.35 -9.14
N GLY A 45 -18.24 -7.24 -9.50
CA GLY A 45 -19.14 -6.51 -8.62
C GLY A 45 -18.44 -5.71 -7.51
N THR A 46 -17.11 -5.57 -7.56
CA THR A 46 -16.36 -4.75 -6.61
C THR A 46 -16.27 -3.31 -7.08
N ASP A 47 -16.58 -2.38 -6.18
CA ASP A 47 -16.42 -0.95 -6.43
C ASP A 47 -14.94 -0.53 -6.25
N LEU A 48 -14.21 -0.50 -7.37
CA LEU A 48 -12.79 -0.12 -7.41
C LEU A 48 -12.57 1.38 -7.13
N SER A 49 -13.61 2.22 -7.10
CA SER A 49 -13.44 3.63 -6.73
C SER A 49 -12.99 3.80 -5.27
N LYS A 50 -13.27 2.79 -4.44
CA LYS A 50 -12.87 2.76 -3.02
C LYS A 50 -11.42 2.30 -2.81
N CYS A 51 -10.80 1.71 -3.83
CA CYS A 51 -9.39 1.35 -3.77
C CYS A 51 -8.53 2.61 -3.66
N LYS A 52 -7.41 2.48 -2.95
CA LYS A 52 -6.45 3.56 -2.80
C LYS A 52 -5.46 3.52 -3.96
N VAL A 53 -5.08 4.69 -4.47
CA VAL A 53 -4.02 4.83 -5.47
C VAL A 53 -2.67 4.81 -4.74
N VAL A 54 -1.72 4.05 -5.26
CA VAL A 54 -0.34 4.01 -4.78
C VAL A 54 0.56 4.53 -5.89
N TYR A 55 1.32 5.58 -5.60
CA TYR A 55 2.27 6.19 -6.52
C TYR A 55 3.67 5.60 -6.36
N GLU A 56 4.52 5.81 -7.36
CA GLU A 56 5.94 5.49 -7.28
C GLU A 56 6.56 6.11 -6.02
N ASN A 57 7.45 5.37 -5.35
CA ASN A 57 8.11 5.75 -4.10
C ASN A 57 7.21 5.80 -2.85
N GLN A 58 5.93 5.49 -2.97
CA GLN A 58 5.09 5.18 -1.81
C GLN A 58 5.28 3.73 -1.36
N PHE A 59 5.03 3.46 -0.09
CA PHE A 59 5.10 2.12 0.46
C PHE A 59 3.82 1.72 1.16
N ALA A 60 3.48 0.44 1.04
CA ALA A 60 2.33 -0.15 1.70
C ALA A 60 2.78 -1.17 2.74
N CYS A 61 1.96 -1.39 3.77
CA CYS A 61 2.17 -2.45 4.74
C CYS A 61 0.96 -3.36 4.90
N SER A 62 1.19 -4.62 5.25
CA SER A 62 0.13 -5.57 5.56
C SER A 62 0.14 -5.92 7.05
N PHE A 63 -0.94 -5.60 7.75
CA PHE A 63 -1.14 -6.01 9.14
C PHE A 63 -2.00 -7.27 9.29
N MET A 64 -2.62 -7.74 8.21
CA MET A 64 -3.57 -8.86 8.25
C MET A 64 -2.90 -10.22 8.49
N GLN A 65 -1.62 -10.34 8.19
CA GLN A 65 -0.87 -11.61 8.18
C GLN A 65 0.06 -11.79 9.39
N VAL A 66 0.10 -10.82 10.30
CA VAL A 66 1.16 -10.72 11.32
C VAL A 66 1.13 -11.89 12.32
N SER A 67 -0.06 -12.37 12.69
CA SER A 67 -0.22 -13.49 13.62
C SER A 67 0.17 -14.85 13.02
N ARG A 68 -0.07 -15.05 11.72
CA ARG A 68 0.21 -16.31 11.01
C ARG A 68 1.67 -16.40 10.55
N ASP A 69 2.17 -15.30 10.00
CA ASP A 69 3.42 -15.28 9.25
C ASP A 69 4.60 -14.74 10.08
N GLY A 70 4.33 -14.20 11.28
CA GLY A 70 5.33 -13.63 12.18
C GLY A 70 6.07 -12.43 11.60
N LYS A 71 5.52 -11.81 10.54
CA LYS A 71 6.15 -10.74 9.76
C LYS A 71 5.11 -9.68 9.40
N ILE A 72 5.56 -8.43 9.32
CA ILE A 72 4.82 -7.31 8.73
C ILE A 72 5.47 -7.03 7.38
N PRO A 73 4.85 -7.44 6.26
CA PRO A 73 5.31 -7.06 4.94
C PRO A 73 5.23 -5.55 4.77
N VAL A 74 6.34 -4.94 4.34
CA VAL A 74 6.43 -3.53 3.95
C VAL A 74 7.17 -3.49 2.62
N ALA A 75 6.56 -2.94 1.59
CA ALA A 75 7.13 -2.87 0.26
C ALA A 75 6.95 -1.46 -0.31
N MET A 76 7.95 -0.98 -1.05
CA MET A 76 7.92 0.30 -1.77
C MET A 76 7.65 0.05 -3.25
N LEU A 77 6.75 0.83 -3.83
CA LEU A 77 6.43 0.77 -5.25
C LEU A 77 7.57 1.44 -6.03
N LYS A 78 8.09 0.74 -7.04
CA LYS A 78 9.23 1.19 -7.86
C LYS A 78 8.88 1.50 -9.31
N ASN A 79 7.63 1.28 -9.69
CA ASN A 79 7.16 1.34 -11.07
C ASN A 79 5.88 2.20 -11.13
N ASP A 80 5.12 2.04 -12.20
CA ASP A 80 3.84 2.72 -12.44
C ASP A 80 2.85 2.60 -11.28
N LYS A 81 1.99 3.63 -11.15
CA LYS A 81 0.96 3.68 -10.13
C LYS A 81 -0.01 2.50 -10.23
N VAL A 82 -0.49 2.05 -9.07
CA VAL A 82 -1.36 0.88 -8.93
C VAL A 82 -2.50 1.20 -7.98
N ILE A 83 -3.50 0.31 -7.90
CA ILE A 83 -4.55 0.41 -6.90
C ILE A 83 -4.46 -0.74 -5.90
N MET A 84 -4.79 -0.44 -4.65
CA MET A 84 -4.73 -1.39 -3.54
C MET A 84 -6.00 -1.30 -2.69
N SER A 85 -6.39 -2.42 -2.06
CA SER A 85 -7.55 -2.45 -1.16
C SER A 85 -7.43 -1.40 -0.04
N PRO A 86 -8.54 -0.76 0.37
CA PRO A 86 -8.58 0.19 1.49
C PRO A 86 -7.96 -0.34 2.80
N ALA A 87 -7.92 -1.66 2.98
CA ALA A 87 -7.42 -2.33 4.17
C ALA A 87 -5.90 -2.16 4.40
N TYR A 88 -5.15 -1.81 3.36
CA TYR A 88 -3.71 -1.58 3.47
C TYR A 88 -3.44 -0.10 3.84
N PRO A 89 -2.63 0.15 4.88
CA PRO A 89 -2.03 1.45 5.09
C PRO A 89 -0.95 1.72 4.03
N ILE A 90 -0.99 2.93 3.47
CA ILE A 90 -0.05 3.42 2.45
C ILE A 90 0.57 4.70 3.00
N PHE A 91 1.85 4.92 2.69
CA PHE A 91 2.65 6.05 3.14
C PHE A 91 3.54 6.58 2.01
#